data_AF-A0A5N3P7E9-F1
#
_entry.id   AF-A0A5N3P7E9-F1
#
_cell.length_a   1.000
_cell.length_b   1.000
_cell.length_c   1.000
_cell.angle_alpha   90.00
_cell.angle_beta   90.00
_cell.angle_gamma   90.00
#
_symmetry.space_group_name_H-M   'P 1'
#
loop_
_entity.id
_entity.type
_entity.pdbx_description
1 polymer ?
#
loop_
_entity_poly.entity_id
_entity_poly.type
_entity_poly.pdbx_seq_one_letter_code
_entity_poly.pdbx_strand_id
1 'polypeptide(L)'
;MGIYGRNNFELNSAIALRDLYRLFMVFSGDERLFDLAPNSDDPLRVMRDAQFSDEIIHLLVGTAIANRIHLEHMSHLRADPAEPQHQPIVMNCGTLQPDILNDKPEIPLTFDQACNKIIHAIHIVPDCGDPSEYPLSSEVKLRGHLGKAAWSAYLNIPQYVRASVLNFQNHT
;
A
#
# COMPACT_ATOMS: atom_id res chain seq x y z
N MET A 1 -12.82 10.02 -34.75
CA MET A 1 -11.55 10.28 -34.05
C MET A 1 -11.84 11.25 -32.93
N GLY A 2 -11.97 10.76 -31.70
CA GLY A 2 -12.32 11.59 -30.54
C GLY A 2 -11.18 12.54 -30.20
N ILE A 3 -11.54 13.80 -29.97
CA ILE A 3 -10.66 14.88 -29.57
C ILE A 3 -10.23 14.61 -28.13
N TYR A 4 -9.05 14.02 -27.92
CA TYR A 4 -8.40 14.02 -26.62
C TYR A 4 -8.08 15.46 -26.23
N GLY A 5 -8.46 15.86 -25.02
CA GLY A 5 -8.26 17.21 -24.51
C GLY A 5 -6.78 17.61 -24.53
N ARG A 6 -6.49 18.89 -24.79
CA ARG A 6 -5.13 19.42 -24.58
C ARG A 6 -4.78 19.22 -23.10
N ASN A 7 -3.61 18.62 -22.85
CA ASN A 7 -3.06 18.23 -21.53
C ASN A 7 -3.69 16.95 -20.93
N ASN A 8 -3.61 15.83 -21.65
CA ASN A 8 -3.84 14.52 -21.01
C ASN A 8 -2.74 14.29 -19.95
N PHE A 9 -3.13 14.17 -18.69
CA PHE A 9 -2.25 13.69 -17.63
C PHE A 9 -2.32 12.16 -17.64
N GLU A 10 -1.25 11.52 -18.13
CA GLU A 10 -1.12 10.06 -18.08
C GLU A 10 -0.55 9.63 -16.72
N LEU A 11 -1.02 8.48 -16.23
CA LEU A 11 -0.46 7.88 -15.03
C LEU A 11 1.00 7.50 -15.31
N ASN A 12 1.93 8.22 -14.69
CA ASN A 12 3.35 7.93 -14.84
C ASN A 12 3.76 6.79 -13.89
N SER A 13 3.91 5.58 -14.45
CA SER A 13 4.32 4.39 -13.70
C SER A 13 5.67 4.57 -13.00
N ALA A 14 6.59 5.38 -13.52
CA ALA A 14 7.87 5.64 -12.88
C ALA A 14 7.72 6.43 -11.57
N ILE A 15 6.72 7.32 -11.46
CA ILE A 15 6.41 8.02 -10.22
C ILE A 15 5.87 7.02 -9.19
N ALA A 16 4.90 6.18 -9.58
CA ALA A 16 4.33 5.17 -8.70
C ALA A 16 5.39 4.17 -8.20
N LEU A 17 6.28 3.70 -9.08
CA LEU A 17 7.38 2.79 -8.73
C LEU A 17 8.40 3.44 -7.78
N ARG A 18 8.71 4.73 -7.97
CA ARG A 18 9.58 5.47 -7.05
C ARG A 18 8.95 5.58 -5.66
N ASP A 19 7.66 5.88 -5.60
CA ASP A 19 6.95 6.03 -4.32
C ASP A 19 6.78 4.67 -3.63
N LEU A 20 6.58 3.58 -4.38
CA LEU A 20 6.64 2.20 -3.86
C LEU A 20 8.02 1.84 -3.30
N TYR A 21 9.09 2.24 -3.99
CA TYR A 21 10.45 2.04 -3.50
C TYR A 21 10.68 2.80 -2.18
N ARG A 22 10.25 4.06 -2.09
CA ARG A 22 10.31 4.85 -0.86
C ARG A 22 9.55 4.17 0.28
N LEU A 23 8.34 3.70 0.01
CA LEU A 23 7.52 2.98 0.99
C LEU A 23 8.27 1.76 1.51
N PHE A 24 8.80 0.93 0.61
CA PHE A 24 9.57 -0.25 0.99
C PHE A 24 10.80 0.09 1.85
N MET A 25 11.51 1.17 1.51
CA MET A 25 12.70 1.62 2.24
C MET A 25 12.37 2.17 3.63
N VAL A 26 11.25 2.86 3.81
CA VAL A 26 10.80 3.33 5.13
C VAL A 26 10.63 2.15 6.09
N PHE A 27 9.98 1.08 5.64
CA PHE A 27 9.77 -0.11 6.47
C PHE A 27 11.04 -0.96 6.65
N SER A 28 11.83 -1.14 5.59
CA SER A 28 13.01 -2.03 5.63
C SER A 28 14.23 -1.40 6.30
N GLY A 29 14.29 -0.07 6.37
CA GLY A 29 15.43 0.67 6.91
C GLY A 29 15.26 1.11 8.37
N ASP A 30 14.05 1.01 8.94
CA ASP A 30 13.75 1.61 10.25
C ASP A 30 14.52 0.94 11.39
N GLU A 31 14.65 -0.39 11.38
CA GLU A 31 15.49 -1.12 12.35
C GLU A 31 16.93 -0.61 12.34
N ARG A 32 17.49 -0.37 11.14
CA ARG A 32 18.85 0.13 11.01
C ARG A 32 19.00 1.56 11.54
N LEU A 33 17.95 2.36 11.48
CA LEU A 33 17.93 3.69 12.09
C LEU A 33 18.01 3.59 13.62
N PHE A 34 17.28 2.65 14.22
CA PHE A 34 17.34 2.38 15.66
C PHE A 34 18.74 1.91 16.12
N ASP A 35 19.42 1.08 15.32
CA ASP A 35 20.80 0.67 15.60
C ASP A 35 21.77 1.87 15.63
N LEU A 36 21.59 2.82 14.71
CA LEU A 36 22.48 3.97 14.54
C LEU A 36 22.18 5.09 15.55
N ALA A 37 20.93 5.21 15.97
CA ALA A 37 20.41 6.25 16.84
C ALA A 37 19.57 5.62 17.98
N PRO A 38 20.23 4.98 18.96
CA PRO A 38 19.54 4.24 20.02
C PRO A 38 18.80 5.16 21.01
N ASN A 39 19.27 6.40 21.18
CA ASN A 39 18.66 7.35 22.10
C ASN A 39 17.52 8.11 21.42
N SER A 40 16.40 8.31 22.12
CA SER A 40 15.21 8.99 21.58
C SER A 40 15.42 10.47 21.27
N ASP A 41 16.42 11.11 21.87
CA ASP A 41 16.80 12.50 21.64
C ASP A 41 17.83 12.68 20.51
N ASP A 42 18.29 11.58 19.90
CA ASP A 42 19.20 11.64 18.76
C ASP A 42 18.53 12.39 17.58
N PRO A 43 19.24 13.32 16.90
CA PRO A 43 18.69 14.07 15.79
C PRO A 43 18.05 13.22 14.68
N LEU A 44 18.56 12.00 14.43
CA LEU A 44 17.98 11.08 13.45
C LEU A 44 16.65 10.50 13.92
N ARG A 45 16.51 10.22 15.23
CA ARG A 45 15.25 9.77 15.84
C ARG A 45 14.21 10.87 15.84
N VAL A 46 14.58 12.09 16.23
CA VAL A 46 13.70 13.26 16.21
C VAL A 46 13.21 13.56 14.79
N MET A 47 14.10 13.51 13.80
CA MET A 47 13.73 13.69 12.39
C MET A 47 12.76 12.61 11.90
N ARG A 48 13.06 11.34 12.22
CA ARG A 48 12.21 10.20 11.85
C ARG A 48 10.83 10.34 12.46
N ASP A 49 10.72 10.54 13.77
CA ASP A 49 9.45 10.61 14.49
C ASP A 49 8.56 11.77 14.01
N ALA A 50 9.17 12.88 13.61
CA ALA A 50 8.47 14.04 13.08
C ALA A 50 7.88 13.84 11.67
N GLN A 51 8.33 12.83 10.90
CA GLN A 51 7.99 12.72 9.47
C GLN A 51 7.38 11.37 9.09
N PHE A 52 7.72 10.28 9.81
CA PHE A 52 7.46 8.93 9.31
C PHE A 52 5.97 8.61 9.16
N SER A 53 5.11 9.07 10.08
CA SER A 53 3.67 8.78 10.05
C SER A 53 3.00 9.39 8.82
N ASP A 54 3.27 10.66 8.56
CA ASP A 54 2.73 11.39 7.41
C ASP A 54 3.25 10.81 6.09
N GLU A 55 4.54 10.47 6.03
CA GLU A 55 5.16 9.85 4.85
C GLU A 55 4.55 8.47 4.56
N ILE A 56 4.37 7.60 5.58
CA ILE A 56 3.74 6.28 5.40
C ILE A 56 2.31 6.43 4.86
N ILE A 57 1.52 7.33 5.44
CA ILE A 57 0.14 7.57 4.99
C ILE A 57 0.13 8.09 3.55
N HIS A 58 0.96 9.09 3.26
CA HIS A 58 1.08 9.67 1.92
C HIS A 58 1.44 8.61 0.87
N LEU A 59 2.47 7.80 1.15
CA LEU A 59 2.95 6.77 0.23
C LEU A 59 1.95 5.62 0.08
N LEU A 60 1.34 5.13 1.17
CA LEU A 60 0.34 4.07 1.10
C LEU A 60 -0.86 4.50 0.27
N VAL A 61 -1.46 5.64 0.58
CA VAL A 61 -2.65 6.14 -0.11
C VAL A 61 -2.32 6.47 -1.58
N GLY A 62 -1.23 7.19 -1.82
CA GLY A 62 -0.81 7.56 -3.18
C GLY A 62 -0.55 6.36 -4.08
N THR A 63 0.19 5.36 -3.58
CA THR A 63 0.45 4.13 -4.33
C THR A 63 -0.80 3.28 -4.52
N ALA A 64 -1.71 3.23 -3.53
CA ALA A 64 -2.96 2.47 -3.66
C ALA A 64 -3.88 3.06 -4.73
N ILE A 65 -3.99 4.39 -4.78
CA ILE A 65 -4.74 5.10 -5.84
C ILE A 65 -4.12 4.82 -7.20
N ALA A 66 -2.79 4.98 -7.34
CA ALA A 66 -2.10 4.72 -8.59
C ALA A 66 -2.30 3.27 -9.07
N ASN A 67 -2.18 2.30 -8.15
CA ASN A 67 -2.41 0.89 -8.45
C ASN A 67 -3.85 0.62 -8.89
N ARG A 68 -4.83 1.21 -8.20
CA ARG A 68 -6.25 1.02 -8.51
C ARG A 68 -6.62 1.58 -9.89
N ILE A 69 -6.18 2.81 -10.18
CA ILE A 69 -6.35 3.42 -11.51
C ILE A 69 -5.71 2.54 -12.59
N HIS A 70 -4.52 2.02 -12.31
CA HIS A 70 -3.81 1.17 -13.26
C HIS A 70 -4.50 -0.19 -13.49
N LEU A 71 -4.99 -0.81 -12.41
CA LEU A 71 -5.78 -2.05 -12.47
C LEU A 71 -7.02 -1.86 -13.35
N GLU A 72 -7.75 -0.75 -13.16
CA GLU A 72 -8.93 -0.41 -13.96
C GLU A 72 -8.57 -0.18 -15.42
N HIS A 73 -7.52 0.61 -15.69
CA HIS A 73 -7.08 0.92 -17.05
C HIS A 73 -6.61 -0.32 -17.82
N MET A 74 -5.95 -1.25 -17.14
CA MET A 74 -5.45 -2.50 -17.73
C MET A 74 -6.46 -3.65 -17.73
N SER A 75 -7.65 -3.45 -17.16
CA SER A 75 -8.62 -4.54 -16.93
C SER A 75 -9.01 -5.29 -18.20
N HIS A 76 -9.23 -4.58 -19.31
CA HIS A 76 -9.58 -5.18 -20.59
C HIS A 76 -8.44 -6.02 -21.18
N LEU A 77 -7.23 -5.48 -21.19
CA LEU A 77 -6.03 -6.20 -21.66
C LEU A 77 -5.76 -7.43 -20.82
N ARG A 78 -6.03 -7.35 -19.50
CA ARG A 78 -5.82 -8.48 -18.60
C ARG A 78 -6.86 -9.58 -18.66
N ALA A 79 -8.01 -9.28 -19.23
CA ALA A 79 -9.07 -10.26 -19.48
C ALA A 79 -8.94 -10.91 -20.86
N ASP A 80 -8.12 -10.36 -21.76
CA ASP A 80 -7.97 -10.85 -23.12
C ASP A 80 -6.98 -12.03 -23.20
N PRO A 81 -7.43 -13.25 -23.57
CA PRO A 81 -6.55 -14.39 -23.75
C PRO A 81 -5.47 -14.19 -24.83
N ALA A 82 -5.67 -13.23 -25.74
CA ALA A 82 -4.70 -12.88 -26.79
C ALA A 82 -3.53 -12.01 -26.27
N GLU A 83 -3.61 -11.51 -25.04
CA GLU A 83 -2.62 -10.63 -24.40
C GLU A 83 -1.93 -11.33 -23.23
N PRO A 84 -1.17 -12.44 -23.46
CA PRO A 84 -0.64 -13.28 -22.38
C PRO A 84 0.35 -12.55 -21.46
N GLN A 85 0.94 -11.45 -21.94
CA GLN A 85 1.82 -10.57 -21.17
C GLN A 85 1.09 -9.76 -20.08
N HIS A 86 -0.22 -9.59 -20.19
CA HIS A 86 -1.03 -8.84 -19.25
C HIS A 86 -1.82 -9.79 -18.35
N GLN A 87 -1.16 -10.57 -17.48
CA GLN A 87 -1.90 -11.43 -16.57
C GLN A 87 -2.56 -10.64 -15.42
N PRO A 88 -3.74 -11.07 -14.91
CA PRO A 88 -4.31 -10.54 -13.68
C PRO A 88 -3.37 -10.72 -12.48
N ILE A 89 -3.31 -9.72 -11.60
CA ILE A 89 -2.50 -9.79 -10.39
C ILE A 89 -3.27 -10.58 -9.31
N VAL A 90 -2.94 -11.87 -9.18
CA VAL A 90 -3.53 -12.77 -8.19
C VAL A 90 -2.55 -12.96 -7.03
N MET A 91 -2.41 -11.92 -6.21
CA MET A 91 -1.58 -11.95 -5.00
C MET A 91 -2.39 -11.60 -3.76
N ASN A 92 -2.01 -12.23 -2.64
CA ASN A 92 -2.51 -11.87 -1.32
C ASN A 92 -1.50 -10.94 -0.64
N CYS A 93 -1.99 -9.82 -0.13
CA CYS A 93 -1.22 -8.78 0.51
C CYS A 93 -1.42 -8.74 2.03
N GLY A 94 -1.92 -9.83 2.62
CA GLY A 94 -2.17 -9.98 4.06
C GLY A 94 -3.52 -10.60 4.34
N THR A 95 -4.21 -10.09 5.35
CA THR A 95 -5.49 -10.64 5.83
C THR A 95 -6.55 -9.57 6.06
N LEU A 96 -7.82 -9.97 5.97
CA LEU A 96 -8.98 -9.12 6.11
C LEU A 96 -10.00 -9.79 7.03
N GLN A 97 -10.37 -9.10 8.10
CA GLN A 97 -11.59 -9.35 8.85
C GLN A 97 -12.70 -8.44 8.31
N PRO A 98 -13.65 -8.98 7.54
CA PRO A 98 -14.61 -8.17 6.78
C PRO A 98 -15.69 -7.55 7.68
N ASP A 99 -15.93 -8.13 8.85
CA ASP A 99 -16.89 -7.64 9.83
C ASP A 99 -16.47 -8.04 11.24
N ILE A 100 -15.85 -7.11 11.96
CA ILE A 100 -15.33 -7.32 13.33
C ILE A 100 -16.49 -7.47 14.32
N LEU A 101 -17.63 -6.84 14.06
CA LEU A 101 -18.76 -6.83 15.01
C LEU A 101 -19.55 -8.14 14.99
N ASN A 102 -19.48 -8.88 13.89
CA ASN A 102 -20.20 -10.14 13.70
C ASN A 102 -19.26 -11.35 13.64
N ASP A 103 -18.03 -11.22 14.14
CA ASP A 103 -17.01 -12.27 14.20
C ASP A 103 -16.88 -13.07 12.89
N LYS A 104 -16.95 -12.38 11.75
CA LYS A 104 -16.74 -13.05 10.46
C LYS A 104 -15.30 -13.56 10.40
N PRO A 105 -15.09 -14.77 9.84
CA PRO A 105 -13.75 -15.34 9.76
C PRO A 105 -12.84 -14.43 8.93
N GLU A 106 -11.57 -14.42 9.35
CA GLU A 106 -10.51 -13.76 8.61
C GLU A 106 -10.30 -14.47 7.26
N ILE A 107 -10.17 -13.66 6.21
CA ILE A 107 -9.95 -14.12 4.84
C ILE A 107 -8.66 -13.52 4.28
N PRO A 108 -8.03 -14.13 3.27
CA PRO A 108 -6.91 -13.51 2.58
C PRO A 108 -7.29 -12.15 2.00
N LEU A 109 -6.45 -11.14 2.21
CA LEU A 109 -6.59 -9.82 1.61
C LEU A 109 -5.97 -9.84 0.22
N THR A 110 -6.78 -9.85 -0.83
CA THR A 110 -6.26 -9.80 -2.21
C THR A 110 -5.66 -8.43 -2.52
N PHE A 111 -4.82 -8.33 -3.55
CA PHE A 111 -4.22 -7.06 -3.96
C PHE A 111 -5.24 -5.97 -4.29
N ASP A 112 -6.32 -6.30 -5.00
CA ASP A 112 -7.41 -5.36 -5.28
C ASP A 112 -8.10 -4.89 -3.99
N GLN A 113 -8.36 -5.83 -3.07
CA GLN A 113 -8.93 -5.49 -1.77
C GLN A 113 -7.96 -4.62 -0.97
N ALA A 114 -6.66 -4.90 -0.99
CA ALA A 114 -5.65 -4.10 -0.30
C ALA A 114 -5.67 -2.65 -0.77
N CYS A 115 -5.66 -2.41 -2.08
CA CYS A 115 -5.76 -1.06 -2.65
C CYS A 115 -7.03 -0.36 -2.15
N ASN A 116 -8.19 -1.03 -2.25
CA ASN A 116 -9.46 -0.48 -1.79
C ASN A 116 -9.48 -0.21 -0.27
N LYS A 117 -8.91 -1.10 0.55
CA LYS A 117 -8.87 -0.92 2.00
C LYS A 117 -7.93 0.20 2.42
N ILE A 118 -6.79 0.38 1.75
CA ILE A 118 -5.90 1.51 2.01
C ILE A 118 -6.62 2.83 1.71
N ILE A 119 -7.27 2.95 0.54
CA ILE A 119 -7.97 4.17 0.11
C ILE A 119 -9.11 4.55 1.07
N HIS A 120 -9.80 3.54 1.62
CA HIS A 120 -10.96 3.75 2.48
C HIS A 120 -10.68 3.58 3.98
N ALA A 121 -9.41 3.46 4.37
CA ALA A 121 -9.04 3.36 5.78
C ALA A 121 -9.34 4.68 6.50
N ILE A 122 -9.94 4.56 7.68
CA ILE A 122 -10.09 5.67 8.64
C ILE A 122 -8.89 5.70 9.58
N HIS A 123 -8.32 4.53 9.89
CA HIS A 123 -7.10 4.39 10.66
C HIS A 123 -6.09 3.54 9.90
N ILE A 124 -4.88 4.05 9.78
CA ILE A 124 -3.70 3.36 9.25
C ILE A 124 -2.68 3.37 10.38
N VAL A 125 -2.37 2.20 10.93
CA VAL A 125 -1.54 2.07 12.13
C VAL A 125 -0.44 1.04 11.85
N PRO A 126 0.85 1.43 11.83
CA PRO A 126 1.94 0.47 11.73
C PRO A 126 1.94 -0.49 12.92
N ASP A 127 2.16 -1.78 12.68
CA ASP A 127 2.07 -2.80 13.73
C ASP A 127 3.38 -2.95 14.50
N CYS A 128 3.75 -1.90 15.25
CA CYS A 128 5.00 -1.83 16.03
C CYS A 128 4.78 -1.46 17.50
N GLY A 129 3.53 -1.46 17.99
CA GLY A 129 3.22 -0.95 19.32
C GLY A 129 3.37 0.57 19.36
N ASP A 130 4.34 1.07 20.14
CA ASP A 130 4.74 2.49 20.12
C ASP A 130 5.85 2.72 19.09
N PRO A 131 5.56 3.40 17.96
CA PRO A 131 6.56 3.66 16.94
C PRO A 131 7.73 4.52 17.44
N SER A 132 7.56 5.29 18.52
CA SER A 132 8.63 6.08 19.11
C SER A 132 9.60 5.25 19.94
N GLU A 133 9.20 4.05 20.37
CA GLU A 133 10.02 3.15 21.19
C GLU A 133 10.56 1.96 20.39
N TYR A 134 9.85 1.55 19.33
CA TYR A 134 10.15 0.34 18.57
C TYR A 134 10.25 0.59 17.07
N PRO A 135 11.12 -0.14 16.36
CA PRO A 135 11.19 -0.07 14.91
C PRO A 135 9.91 -0.60 14.27
N LEU A 136 9.61 -0.11 13.07
CA LEU A 136 8.49 -0.58 12.27
C LEU A 136 8.61 -2.08 11.98
N SER A 137 7.50 -2.81 12.18
CA SER A 137 7.35 -4.14 11.58
C SER A 137 6.98 -4.02 10.11
N SER A 138 7.00 -5.14 9.38
CA SER A 138 6.60 -5.16 7.96
C SER A 138 5.07 -5.07 7.73
N GLU A 139 4.28 -4.82 8.78
CA GLU A 139 2.83 -4.91 8.74
C GLU A 139 2.15 -3.60 9.15
N VAL A 140 1.01 -3.34 8.52
CA VAL A 140 0.18 -2.15 8.79
C VAL A 140 -1.25 -2.60 9.01
N LYS A 141 -1.82 -2.22 10.15
CA LYS A 141 -3.23 -2.43 10.46
C LYS A 141 -4.07 -1.30 9.86
N LEU A 142 -5.00 -1.68 8.99
CA LEU A 142 -5.98 -0.80 8.37
C LEU A 142 -7.33 -1.03 9.04
N ARG A 143 -8.07 0.04 9.36
CA ARG A 143 -9.43 -0.06 9.88
C ARG A 143 -10.34 0.93 9.20
N GLY A 144 -11.59 0.54 8.99
CA GLY A 144 -12.61 1.42 8.45
C GLY A 144 -14.00 0.82 8.57
N HIS A 145 -14.95 1.46 7.90
CA HIS A 145 -16.35 1.05 7.91
C HIS A 145 -16.89 0.94 6.49
N LEU A 146 -17.84 0.02 6.27
CA LEU A 146 -18.68 -0.02 5.07
C LEU A 146 -20.13 -0.13 5.53
N GLY A 147 -20.88 0.98 5.45
CA GLY A 147 -22.19 1.06 6.06
C GLY A 147 -22.12 0.84 7.57
N LYS A 148 -22.77 -0.21 8.08
CA LYS A 148 -22.77 -0.58 9.50
C LYS A 148 -21.68 -1.60 9.89
N ALA A 149 -20.96 -2.16 8.92
CA ALA A 149 -19.92 -3.16 9.18
C ALA A 149 -18.57 -2.47 9.40
N ALA A 150 -17.94 -2.72 10.54
CA ALA A 150 -16.56 -2.33 10.80
C ALA A 150 -15.63 -3.43 10.29
N TRP A 151 -14.59 -3.06 9.54
CA TRP A 151 -13.60 -4.01 9.00
C TRP A 151 -12.21 -3.67 9.50
N SER A 152 -11.36 -4.69 9.62
CA SER A 152 -9.93 -4.57 9.93
C SER A 152 -9.14 -5.40 8.94
N ALA A 153 -8.00 -4.91 8.48
CA ALA A 153 -7.09 -5.65 7.63
C ALA A 153 -5.66 -5.52 8.15
N TYR A 154 -4.89 -6.59 8.06
CA TYR A 154 -3.45 -6.56 8.25
C TYR A 154 -2.81 -6.60 6.87
N LEU A 155 -2.14 -5.51 6.52
CA LEU A 155 -1.43 -5.34 5.25
C LEU A 155 0.04 -5.73 5.45
N ASN A 156 0.51 -6.69 4.67
CA ASN A 156 1.92 -7.04 4.58
C ASN A 156 2.61 -6.17 3.51
N ILE A 157 3.46 -5.23 3.94
CA ILE A 157 4.08 -4.23 3.06
C ILE A 157 4.92 -4.88 1.95
N PRO A 158 5.82 -5.85 2.22
CA PRO A 158 6.55 -6.53 1.17
C PRO A 158 5.67 -7.18 0.10
N GLN A 159 4.57 -7.84 0.48
CA GLN A 159 3.66 -8.46 -0.49
C GLN A 159 2.88 -7.43 -1.29
N TYR A 160 2.44 -6.35 -0.65
CA TYR A 160 1.80 -5.22 -1.34
C TYR A 160 2.73 -4.56 -2.36
N VAL A 161 4.00 -4.32 -1.99
CA VAL A 161 5.01 -3.76 -2.89
C VAL A 161 5.26 -4.69 -4.08
N ARG A 162 5.43 -6.01 -3.85
CA ARG A 162 5.60 -6.98 -4.95
C ARG A 162 4.41 -6.97 -5.92
N ALA A 163 3.19 -7.03 -5.39
CA ALA A 163 1.98 -7.02 -6.21
C ALA A 163 1.85 -5.72 -7.02
N SER A 164 2.21 -4.58 -6.43
CA SER A 164 2.25 -3.28 -7.09
C SER A 164 3.31 -3.19 -8.19
N VAL A 165 4.50 -3.73 -7.94
CA VAL A 165 5.56 -3.77 -8.97
C VAL A 165 5.11 -4.60 -10.17
N LEU A 166 4.51 -5.78 -9.94
CA LEU A 166 3.93 -6.59 -11.03
C LEU A 166 2.80 -5.87 -11.75
N ASN A 167 2.01 -5.08 -11.03
CA ASN A 167 0.93 -4.28 -11.62
C ASN A 167 1.48 -3.28 -12.66
N PHE A 168 2.67 -2.71 -12.44
CA PHE A 168 3.28 -1.70 -13.31
C PHE A 168 4.35 -2.23 -14.29
N GLN A 169 4.90 -3.42 -14.07
CA GLN A 169 6.01 -3.96 -14.88
C GLN A 169 5.62 -4.36 -16.32
N ASN A 170 4.34 -4.55 -16.62
CA ASN A 170 3.90 -5.01 -17.95
C ASN A 170 3.81 -3.86 -18.99
N HIS A 171 4.67 -2.84 -18.90
CA HIS A 171 4.64 -1.62 -19.73
C HIS A 171 5.95 -1.28 -20.46
N THR A 172 6.94 -2.19 -20.44
CA THR A 172 8.19 -2.03 -21.19
C THR A 172 8.27 -3.00 -22.35
#